data_AF-A0A4Q2JLM0-F1
#
_entry.id   AF-A0A4Q2JLM0-F1
#
_cell.length_a   1.000
_cell.length_b   1.000
_cell.length_c   1.000
_cell.angle_alpha   90.00
_cell.angle_beta   90.00
_cell.angle_gamma   90.00
#
_symmetry.space_group_name_H-M   'P 1'
#
loop_
_entity.id
_entity.type
_entity.pdbx_description
1 polymer ?
#
loop_
_entity_poly.entity_id
_entity_poly.type
_entity_poly.pdbx_seq_one_letter_code
_entity_poly.pdbx_strand_id
1 'polypeptide(L)'
;MSASGGTKAILAAFLANTGIAVTKFIAWFFSGSASMLAEAVHSVADAGNQLLLFFGGRQAKREADREHPFGYGRERYVYAFVVSIILFSVGGVFSIYEGIDKLTHPHELEVPWLPILVLAIAIVLESLSLRTAVKESNRIRGKQNWVQFVRRAKAPELPVVLLEDVAALTGLFFALLGVGLTVITGDSTFDAIGTLMIGTLLIVVAIILGIETKSLLVGEGANEADVAKIREAILAGPEAERIIHMKTLYLGPDELLVAAKLGFHGGESLAEVSTAINVIEQRIRRAVPSARVIYVEPDIYVDPNLTAPPTDAIVIKGLE
;
A
#
# COMPACT_ATOMS: atom_id res chain seq x y z
N MET A 1 13.68 2.40 12.30
CA MET A 1 13.40 3.76 12.83
C MET A 1 12.70 3.63 14.18
N SER A 2 13.16 4.37 15.19
CA SER A 2 12.76 4.27 16.60
C SER A 2 11.25 4.46 16.80
N ALA A 3 10.60 3.50 17.46
CA ALA A 3 9.15 3.37 17.55
C ALA A 3 8.40 4.56 18.22
N SER A 4 9.09 5.48 18.90
CA SER A 4 8.50 6.66 19.55
C SER A 4 8.31 7.87 18.63
N GLY A 5 9.06 7.96 17.52
CA GLY A 5 8.95 9.06 16.56
C GLY A 5 7.75 8.91 15.63
N GLY A 6 7.42 7.67 15.24
CA GLY A 6 6.32 7.38 14.31
C GLY A 6 4.94 7.76 14.86
N THR A 7 4.65 7.39 16.11
CA THR A 7 3.34 7.71 16.73
C THR A 7 3.11 9.21 16.87
N LYS A 8 4.13 9.98 17.25
CA LYS A 8 4.02 11.45 17.34
C LYS A 8 3.82 12.08 15.97
N ALA A 9 4.53 11.60 14.95
CA ALA A 9 4.37 12.09 13.58
C ALA A 9 2.96 11.79 13.03
N ILE A 10 2.43 10.58 13.25
CA ILE A 10 1.08 10.21 12.81
C ILE A 10 0.02 11.03 13.55
N LEU A 11 0.17 11.25 14.87
CA LEU A 11 -0.76 12.09 15.61
C LEU A 11 -0.71 13.56 15.17
N ALA A 12 0.48 14.07 14.87
CA ALA A 12 0.64 15.43 14.34
C ALA A 12 -0.03 15.57 12.96
N ALA A 13 0.16 14.59 12.08
CA ALA A 13 -0.52 14.55 10.78
C ALA A 13 -2.04 14.47 10.95
N PHE A 14 -2.53 13.66 11.89
CA PHE A 14 -3.97 13.52 12.19
C PHE A 14 -4.58 14.83 12.63
N LEU A 15 -3.93 15.52 13.56
CA LEU A 15 -4.39 16.83 14.04
C LEU A 15 -4.34 17.89 12.94
N ALA A 16 -3.32 17.86 12.07
CA ALA A 16 -3.22 18.77 10.94
C ALA A 16 -4.36 18.55 9.93
N ASN A 17 -4.58 17.31 9.49
CA ASN A 17 -5.65 16.99 8.53
C ASN A 17 -7.04 17.24 9.11
N THR A 18 -7.23 16.95 10.40
CA THR A 18 -8.47 17.31 11.10
C THR A 18 -8.69 18.82 11.13
N GLY A 19 -7.65 19.61 11.40
CA GLY A 19 -7.71 21.08 11.38
C GLY A 19 -8.06 21.65 9.99
N ILE A 20 -7.47 21.07 8.94
CA ILE A 20 -7.80 21.41 7.55
C ILE A 20 -9.26 21.05 7.26
N ALA A 21 -9.71 19.85 7.61
CA ALA A 21 -11.10 19.41 7.43
C ALA A 21 -12.09 20.37 8.10
N VAL A 22 -11.85 20.76 9.36
CA VAL A 22 -12.71 21.72 10.08
C VAL A 22 -12.75 23.06 9.36
N THR A 23 -11.62 23.56 8.88
CA THR A 23 -11.55 24.84 8.14
C THR A 23 -12.33 24.75 6.82
N LYS A 24 -12.23 23.62 6.11
CA LYS A 24 -12.99 23.36 4.88
C LYS A 24 -14.50 23.28 5.15
N PHE A 25 -14.93 22.62 6.22
CA PHE A 25 -16.34 22.58 6.63
C PHE A 25 -16.90 23.96 6.97
N ILE A 26 -16.13 24.79 7.69
CA ILE A 26 -16.53 26.16 7.99
C ILE A 26 -16.70 26.95 6.68
N ALA A 27 -15.74 26.84 5.75
CA ALA A 27 -15.82 27.51 4.46
C ALA A 27 -17.02 27.05 3.64
N TRP A 28 -17.31 25.75 3.63
CA TRP A 28 -18.51 25.21 3.00
C TRP A 28 -19.78 25.79 3.62
N PHE A 29 -19.91 25.71 4.96
CA PHE A 29 -21.11 26.12 5.67
C PHE A 29 -21.51 27.57 5.37
N PHE A 30 -20.53 28.48 5.27
CA PHE A 30 -20.78 29.88 4.96
C PHE A 30 -20.87 30.20 3.47
N SER A 31 -20.40 29.32 2.59
CA SER A 31 -20.39 29.60 1.14
C SER A 31 -21.48 28.89 0.35
N GLY A 32 -21.99 27.75 0.83
CA GLY A 32 -22.88 26.88 0.08
C GLY A 32 -22.22 26.21 -1.13
N SER A 33 -20.88 26.12 -1.18
CA SER A 33 -20.17 25.47 -2.30
C SER A 33 -20.15 23.95 -2.17
N ALA A 34 -20.72 23.26 -3.16
CA ALA A 34 -20.68 21.80 -3.23
C ALA A 34 -19.24 21.28 -3.38
N SER A 35 -18.38 21.96 -4.14
CA SER A 35 -16.98 21.56 -4.29
C SER A 35 -16.23 21.66 -2.97
N MET A 36 -16.55 22.69 -2.17
CA MET A 36 -15.97 22.89 -0.85
C MET A 36 -16.38 21.78 0.13
N LEU A 37 -17.63 21.30 0.03
CA LEU A 37 -18.10 20.16 0.83
C LEU A 37 -17.41 18.86 0.44
N ALA A 38 -17.29 18.56 -0.84
CA ALA A 38 -16.57 17.40 -1.35
C ALA A 38 -15.12 17.38 -0.83
N GLU A 39 -14.45 18.53 -0.90
CA GLU A 39 -13.10 18.72 -0.35
C GLU A 39 -13.02 18.58 1.17
N ALA A 40 -14.05 19.00 1.90
CA ALA A 40 -14.12 18.84 3.36
C ALA A 40 -14.29 17.36 3.75
N VAL A 41 -15.16 16.63 3.06
CA VAL A 41 -15.37 15.19 3.26
C VAL A 41 -14.11 14.40 2.88
N HIS A 42 -13.42 14.79 1.82
CA HIS A 42 -12.13 14.20 1.47
C HIS A 42 -11.11 14.37 2.60
N SER A 43 -10.95 15.57 3.17
CA SER A 43 -10.01 15.77 4.29
C SER A 43 -10.40 15.02 5.57
N VAL A 44 -11.68 14.69 5.77
CA VAL A 44 -12.10 13.76 6.84
C VAL A 44 -11.66 12.34 6.52
N ALA A 45 -11.78 11.90 5.26
CA ALA A 45 -11.25 10.61 4.84
C ALA A 45 -9.73 10.56 5.09
N ASP A 46 -8.97 11.59 4.76
CA ASP A 46 -7.51 11.61 4.97
C ASP A 46 -7.15 11.51 6.47
N ALA A 47 -7.90 12.18 7.34
CA ALA A 47 -7.74 12.05 8.79
C ALA A 47 -8.06 10.61 9.26
N GLY A 48 -9.13 10.00 8.72
CA GLY A 48 -9.50 8.62 8.98
C GLY A 48 -8.43 7.62 8.51
N ASN A 49 -7.80 7.87 7.36
CA ASN A 49 -6.72 7.06 6.81
C ASN A 49 -5.57 6.94 7.82
N GLN A 50 -5.10 8.07 8.35
CA GLN A 50 -3.99 8.09 9.30
C GLN A 50 -4.27 7.30 10.57
N LEU A 51 -5.51 7.33 11.07
CA LEU A 51 -5.93 6.49 12.19
C LEU A 51 -5.90 5.00 11.82
N LEU A 52 -6.46 4.63 10.66
CA LEU A 52 -6.50 3.24 10.22
C LEU A 52 -5.09 2.68 9.97
N LEU A 53 -4.20 3.43 9.32
CA LEU A 53 -2.80 3.04 9.14
C LEU A 53 -2.06 2.94 10.47
N PHE A 54 -2.36 3.82 11.43
CA PHE A 54 -1.81 3.71 12.79
C PHE A 54 -2.24 2.41 13.48
N PHE A 55 -3.53 2.08 13.43
CA PHE A 55 -4.05 0.84 14.01
C PHE A 55 -3.48 -0.39 13.32
N GLY A 56 -3.45 -0.43 11.99
CA GLY A 56 -2.85 -1.53 11.23
C GLY A 56 -1.36 -1.69 11.53
N GLY A 57 -0.62 -0.58 11.64
CA GLY A 57 0.79 -0.59 12.02
C GLY A 57 1.03 -1.09 13.45
N ARG A 58 0.12 -0.81 14.39
CA ARG A 58 0.17 -1.31 15.77
C ARG A 58 -0.20 -2.79 15.85
N GLN A 59 -1.24 -3.22 15.16
CA GLN A 59 -1.70 -4.60 15.14
C GLN A 59 -0.68 -5.52 14.47
N ALA A 60 -0.03 -5.06 13.39
CA ALA A 60 1.01 -5.80 12.71
C ALA A 60 2.29 -6.06 13.54
N LYS A 61 2.46 -5.40 14.68
CA LYS A 61 3.56 -5.65 15.62
C LYS A 61 3.24 -6.69 16.67
N ARG A 62 2.01 -7.24 16.68
CA ARG A 62 1.66 -8.35 17.57
C ARG A 62 2.50 -9.59 17.23
N GLU A 63 2.93 -10.27 18.28
CA GLU A 63 3.66 -11.53 18.17
C GLU A 63 2.76 -12.62 17.60
N ALA A 64 3.38 -13.65 17.04
CA ALA A 64 2.68 -14.83 16.54
C ALA A 64 1.99 -15.58 17.68
N ASP A 65 0.80 -16.12 17.38
CA ASP A 65 0.05 -16.98 18.28
C ASP A 65 -0.39 -18.26 17.55
N ARG A 66 -1.21 -19.09 18.20
CA ARG A 66 -1.65 -20.37 17.63
C ARG A 66 -2.56 -20.20 16.41
N GLU A 67 -3.34 -19.13 16.35
CA GLU A 67 -4.22 -18.84 15.22
C GLU A 67 -3.46 -18.19 14.07
N HIS A 68 -2.42 -17.40 14.39
CA HIS A 68 -1.58 -16.67 13.46
C HIS A 68 -0.10 -17.05 13.67
N PRO A 69 0.34 -18.24 13.21
CA PRO A 69 1.68 -18.76 13.48
C PRO A 69 2.81 -17.95 12.81
N PHE A 70 2.48 -17.18 11.79
CA PHE A 70 3.39 -16.25 11.11
C PHE A 70 3.26 -14.80 11.62
N GLY A 71 2.48 -14.58 12.68
CA GLY A 71 2.20 -13.26 13.22
C GLY A 71 1.21 -12.44 12.39
N TYR A 72 1.14 -11.15 12.71
CA TYR A 72 0.11 -10.24 12.22
C TYR A 72 0.61 -9.25 11.16
N GLY A 73 1.78 -9.48 10.55
CA GLY A 73 2.41 -8.54 9.60
C GLY A 73 1.49 -8.06 8.46
N ARG A 74 0.58 -8.93 8.01
CA ARG A 74 -0.41 -8.67 6.96
C ARG A 74 -1.49 -7.65 7.34
N GLU A 75 -1.67 -7.33 8.62
CA GLU A 75 -2.65 -6.33 9.07
C GLU A 75 -2.42 -4.97 8.40
N ARG A 76 -1.17 -4.58 8.15
CA ARG A 76 -0.86 -3.36 7.39
C ARG A 76 -1.50 -3.36 5.99
N TYR A 77 -1.51 -4.52 5.31
CA TYR A 77 -2.15 -4.66 4.01
C TYR A 77 -3.67 -4.59 4.11
N VAL A 78 -4.25 -5.20 5.16
CA VAL A 78 -5.70 -5.19 5.39
C VAL A 78 -6.19 -3.76 5.63
N TYR A 79 -5.54 -3.03 6.53
CA TYR A 79 -5.91 -1.65 6.83
C TYR A 79 -5.68 -0.72 5.62
N ALA A 80 -4.60 -0.90 4.86
CA ALA A 80 -4.39 -0.14 3.63
C ALA A 80 -5.48 -0.40 2.58
N PHE A 81 -5.94 -1.64 2.45
CA PHE A 81 -7.04 -2.01 1.55
C PHE A 81 -8.38 -1.43 2.02
N VAL A 82 -8.66 -1.49 3.33
CA VAL A 82 -9.86 -0.89 3.93
C VAL A 82 -9.91 0.61 3.66
N VAL A 83 -8.80 1.32 3.84
CA VAL A 83 -8.69 2.75 3.49
C VAL A 83 -9.00 2.95 2.00
N SER A 84 -8.30 2.20 1.14
CA SER A 84 -8.38 2.34 -0.31
C SER A 84 -9.82 2.20 -0.83
N ILE A 85 -10.56 1.22 -0.32
CA ILE A 85 -11.92 0.96 -0.78
C ILE A 85 -12.93 1.79 -0.01
N ILE A 86 -12.97 1.71 1.32
CA ILE A 86 -14.08 2.25 2.09
C ILE A 86 -14.03 3.78 2.10
N LEU A 87 -12.88 4.35 2.45
CA LEU A 87 -12.77 5.78 2.69
C LEU A 87 -12.89 6.60 1.40
N PHE A 88 -12.13 6.22 0.36
CA PHE A 88 -12.18 6.90 -0.92
C PHE A 88 -13.48 6.63 -1.68
N SER A 89 -14.05 5.42 -1.63
CA SER A 89 -15.32 5.18 -2.32
C SER A 89 -16.49 5.90 -1.66
N VAL A 90 -16.55 5.93 -0.34
CA VAL A 90 -17.61 6.67 0.38
C VAL A 90 -17.49 8.16 0.08
N GLY A 91 -16.29 8.75 0.17
CA GLY A 91 -16.07 10.16 -0.17
C GLY A 91 -16.38 10.48 -1.64
N GLY A 92 -15.99 9.59 -2.56
CA GLY A 92 -16.26 9.74 -3.99
C GLY A 92 -17.74 9.64 -4.34
N VAL A 93 -18.45 8.63 -3.84
CA VAL A 93 -19.90 8.47 -4.05
C VAL A 93 -20.66 9.64 -3.44
N PHE A 94 -20.28 10.07 -2.23
CA PHE A 94 -20.87 11.23 -1.59
C PHE A 94 -20.69 12.50 -2.43
N SER A 95 -19.48 12.74 -2.94
CA SER A 95 -19.20 13.91 -3.80
C SER A 95 -19.96 13.85 -5.13
N ILE A 96 -20.11 12.66 -5.72
CA ILE A 96 -20.94 12.48 -6.92
C ILE A 96 -22.41 12.79 -6.61
N TYR A 97 -22.93 12.27 -5.50
CA TYR A 97 -24.30 12.54 -5.05
C TYR A 97 -24.53 14.05 -4.87
N GLU A 98 -23.63 14.73 -4.16
CA GLU A 98 -23.71 16.18 -3.92
C GLU A 98 -23.62 16.98 -5.24
N GLY A 99 -22.73 16.57 -6.15
CA GLY A 99 -22.62 17.19 -7.47
C GLY A 99 -23.88 17.03 -8.31
N ILE A 100 -24.52 15.85 -8.27
CA ILE A 100 -25.82 15.62 -8.94
C ILE A 100 -26.91 16.47 -8.27
N ASP A 101 -26.97 16.49 -6.94
CA ASP A 101 -27.97 17.28 -6.22
C ASP A 101 -27.86 18.77 -6.56
N LYS A 102 -26.64 19.31 -6.57
CA LYS A 102 -26.35 20.70 -6.96
C LYS A 102 -26.79 21.02 -8.40
N LEU A 103 -26.64 20.07 -9.34
CA LEU A 103 -27.15 20.24 -10.71
C LEU A 103 -28.69 20.27 -10.76
N THR A 104 -29.36 19.45 -9.95
CA THR A 104 -30.82 19.37 -9.92
C THR A 104 -31.47 20.47 -9.08
N HIS A 105 -30.77 20.96 -8.05
CA HIS A 105 -31.20 22.00 -7.13
C HIS A 105 -30.10 23.08 -7.03
N PRO A 106 -29.97 23.94 -8.07
CA PRO A 106 -28.96 24.98 -8.08
C PRO A 106 -29.18 25.95 -6.92
N HIS A 107 -28.14 26.12 -6.09
CA HIS A 107 -28.09 27.15 -5.07
C HIS A 107 -26.87 28.04 -5.29
N GLU A 108 -27.04 29.34 -5.11
CA GLU A 108 -25.99 30.33 -5.34
C GLU A 108 -24.92 30.29 -4.24
N LEU A 109 -23.74 30.84 -4.54
CA LEU A 109 -22.67 31.00 -3.56
C LEU A 109 -22.93 32.24 -2.71
N GLU A 110 -23.16 32.08 -1.40
CA GLU A 110 -23.43 33.21 -0.51
C GLU A 110 -22.17 34.04 -0.24
N VAL A 111 -21.04 33.37 0.04
CA VAL A 111 -19.75 33.99 0.39
C VAL A 111 -18.64 33.45 -0.53
N PRO A 112 -18.60 33.88 -1.81
CA PRO A 112 -17.76 33.26 -2.84
C PRO A 112 -16.25 33.38 -2.63
N TRP A 113 -15.78 34.42 -1.93
CA TRP A 113 -14.35 34.63 -1.68
C TRP A 113 -13.77 33.63 -0.67
N LEU A 114 -14.60 33.10 0.24
CA LEU A 114 -14.14 32.27 1.35
C LEU A 114 -13.65 30.89 0.89
N PRO A 115 -14.37 30.12 0.04
CA PRO A 115 -13.85 28.88 -0.52
C PRO A 115 -12.58 29.09 -1.33
N ILE A 116 -12.52 30.16 -2.14
CA ILE A 116 -11.32 30.47 -2.95
C ILE A 116 -10.10 30.65 -2.04
N LEU A 117 -10.24 31.42 -0.95
CA LEU A 117 -9.15 31.63 0.00
C LEU A 117 -8.73 30.32 0.67
N VAL A 118 -9.68 29.53 1.15
CA VAL A 118 -9.37 28.28 1.85
C VAL A 118 -8.76 27.25 0.91
N LEU A 119 -9.25 27.14 -0.33
CA LEU A 119 -8.67 26.27 -1.36
C LEU A 119 -7.25 26.70 -1.72
N ALA A 120 -6.99 28.00 -1.88
CA ALA A 120 -5.65 28.50 -2.15
C ALA A 120 -4.66 28.16 -1.02
N ILE A 121 -5.06 28.34 0.25
CA ILE A 121 -4.25 27.96 1.40
C ILE A 121 -4.04 26.44 1.43
N ALA A 122 -5.09 25.66 1.23
CA ALA A 122 -5.02 24.20 1.20
C ALA A 122 -4.05 23.70 0.13
N ILE A 123 -4.10 24.25 -1.10
CA ILE A 123 -3.18 23.90 -2.18
C ILE A 123 -1.72 24.13 -1.77
N VAL A 124 -1.42 25.24 -1.09
CA VAL A 124 -0.06 25.51 -0.60
C VAL A 124 0.37 24.48 0.44
N LEU A 125 -0.48 24.20 1.44
CA LEU A 125 -0.17 23.24 2.49
C LEU A 125 0.02 21.82 1.92
N GLU A 126 -0.89 21.40 1.05
CA GLU A 126 -0.86 20.09 0.41
C GLU A 126 0.35 19.94 -0.51
N SER A 127 0.73 21.00 -1.24
CA SER A 127 1.96 21.02 -2.04
C SER A 127 3.23 20.84 -1.19
N LEU A 128 3.24 21.41 0.02
CA LEU A 128 4.35 21.21 0.96
C LEU A 128 4.39 19.80 1.54
N SER A 129 3.21 19.22 1.83
CA SER A 129 3.06 17.82 2.25
C SER A 129 3.58 16.86 1.18
N LEU A 130 3.05 16.99 -0.06
CA LEU A 130 3.48 16.18 -1.20
C LEU A 130 4.97 16.30 -1.46
N ARG A 131 5.53 17.53 -1.40
CA ARG A 131 6.98 17.72 -1.56
C ARG A 131 7.79 16.94 -0.52
N THR A 132 7.29 16.88 0.71
CA THR A 132 7.91 16.11 1.80
C THR A 132 7.80 14.61 1.55
N ALA A 133 6.60 14.12 1.20
CA ALA A 133 6.37 12.71 0.85
C ALA A 133 7.22 12.25 -0.33
N VAL A 134 7.35 13.10 -1.37
CA VAL A 134 8.22 12.86 -2.53
C VAL A 134 9.69 12.80 -2.12
N LYS A 135 10.14 13.69 -1.25
CA LYS A 135 11.53 13.70 -0.76
C LYS A 135 11.86 12.43 0.03
N GLU A 136 10.98 11.99 0.92
CA GLU A 136 11.17 10.74 1.68
C GLU A 136 11.11 9.52 0.77
N SER A 137 10.15 9.48 -0.16
CA SER A 137 9.99 8.39 -1.11
C SER A 137 11.19 8.26 -2.06
N ASN A 138 11.80 9.38 -2.49
CA ASN A 138 13.00 9.36 -3.32
C ASN A 138 14.22 8.73 -2.61
N ARG A 139 14.28 8.75 -1.27
CA ARG A 139 15.36 8.05 -0.54
C ARG A 139 15.26 6.53 -0.68
N ILE A 140 14.04 6.01 -0.89
CA ILE A 140 13.75 4.57 -0.97
C ILE A 140 13.62 4.12 -2.43
N ARG A 141 13.01 4.94 -3.30
CA ARG A 141 12.77 4.67 -4.72
C ARG A 141 14.06 4.40 -5.52
N GLY A 142 15.17 5.03 -5.12
CA GLY A 142 16.44 4.91 -5.83
C GLY A 142 16.30 5.32 -7.30
N LYS A 143 16.57 4.37 -8.22
CA LYS A 143 16.52 4.60 -9.68
C LYS A 143 15.19 4.23 -10.34
N GLN A 144 14.23 3.67 -9.60
CA GLN A 144 12.95 3.23 -10.17
C GLN A 144 12.12 4.44 -10.62
N ASN A 145 11.34 4.31 -11.69
CA ASN A 145 10.36 5.36 -12.03
C ASN A 145 9.18 5.34 -11.04
N TRP A 146 8.34 6.39 -11.05
CA TRP A 146 7.24 6.52 -10.07
C TRP A 146 6.20 5.41 -10.19
N VAL A 147 5.82 5.03 -11.41
CA VAL A 147 4.85 3.94 -11.64
C VAL A 147 5.38 2.61 -11.11
N GLN A 148 6.65 2.31 -11.37
CA GLN A 148 7.32 1.12 -10.85
C GLN A 148 7.42 1.15 -9.34
N PHE A 149 7.71 2.31 -8.74
CA PHE A 149 7.78 2.45 -7.28
C PHE A 149 6.43 2.12 -6.64
N VAL A 150 5.34 2.73 -7.12
CA VAL A 150 3.99 2.50 -6.60
C VAL A 150 3.59 1.03 -6.74
N ARG A 151 3.83 0.42 -7.91
CA ARG A 151 3.44 -0.98 -8.19
C ARG A 151 4.31 -2.04 -7.52
N ARG A 152 5.58 -1.74 -7.24
CA ARG A 152 6.55 -2.72 -6.72
C ARG A 152 6.80 -2.56 -5.22
N ALA A 153 6.32 -1.48 -4.61
CA ALA A 153 6.45 -1.25 -3.19
C ALA A 153 5.68 -2.31 -2.40
N LYS A 154 6.40 -3.00 -1.50
CA LYS A 154 5.84 -4.03 -0.60
C LYS A 154 5.32 -3.44 0.71
N ALA A 155 5.59 -2.16 0.92
CA ALA A 155 5.08 -1.34 2.01
C ALA A 155 4.02 -0.40 1.41
N PRO A 156 2.73 -0.55 1.73
CA PRO A 156 1.66 0.22 1.10
C PRO A 156 1.64 1.68 1.56
N GLU A 157 2.26 2.01 2.69
CA GLU A 157 2.09 3.29 3.37
C GLU A 157 2.53 4.48 2.51
N LEU A 158 3.74 4.43 1.94
CA LEU A 158 4.26 5.55 1.14
C LEU A 158 3.58 5.69 -0.23
N PRO A 159 3.38 4.61 -1.03
CA PRO A 159 2.62 4.70 -2.27
C PRO A 159 1.18 5.21 -2.07
N VAL A 160 0.49 4.75 -1.02
CA VAL A 160 -0.89 5.19 -0.72
C VAL A 160 -0.89 6.69 -0.42
N VAL A 161 -0.05 7.16 0.50
CA VAL A 161 0.04 8.59 0.86
C VAL A 161 0.40 9.45 -0.35
N LEU A 162 1.33 9.02 -1.21
CA LEU A 162 1.67 9.78 -2.42
C LEU A 162 0.50 9.90 -3.41
N LEU A 163 -0.23 8.81 -3.64
CA LEU A 163 -1.36 8.81 -4.55
C LEU A 163 -2.53 9.64 -3.99
N GLU A 164 -2.72 9.59 -2.68
CA GLU A 164 -3.66 10.44 -1.94
C GLU A 164 -3.30 11.91 -2.07
N ASP A 165 -2.09 12.33 -1.73
CA ASP A 165 -1.66 13.74 -1.81
C ASP A 165 -1.79 14.29 -3.26
N VAL A 166 -1.49 13.46 -4.27
CA VAL A 166 -1.66 13.83 -5.69
C VAL A 166 -3.14 13.97 -6.05
N ALA A 167 -3.98 13.06 -5.57
CA ALA A 167 -5.43 13.13 -5.75
C ALA A 167 -6.01 14.37 -5.06
N ALA A 168 -5.62 14.64 -3.82
CA ALA A 168 -6.05 15.79 -3.05
C ALA A 168 -5.72 17.11 -3.75
N LEU A 169 -4.47 17.27 -4.24
CA LEU A 169 -4.10 18.47 -5.01
C LEU A 169 -4.89 18.61 -6.32
N THR A 170 -5.17 17.50 -6.99
CA THR A 170 -5.95 17.51 -8.23
C THR A 170 -7.41 17.86 -7.94
N GLY A 171 -7.99 17.33 -6.86
CA GLY A 171 -9.32 17.66 -6.36
C GLY A 171 -9.45 19.13 -5.98
N LEU A 172 -8.49 19.65 -5.21
CA LEU A 172 -8.41 21.08 -4.86
C LEU A 172 -8.36 21.97 -6.09
N PHE A 173 -7.66 21.56 -7.15
CA PHE A 173 -7.63 22.30 -8.41
C PHE A 173 -8.99 22.28 -9.13
N PHE A 174 -9.67 21.13 -9.17
CA PHE A 174 -11.04 21.05 -9.70
C PHE A 174 -12.03 21.91 -8.90
N ALA A 175 -11.93 21.89 -7.57
CA ALA A 175 -12.74 22.75 -6.70
C ALA A 175 -12.48 24.23 -6.99
N LEU A 176 -11.22 24.63 -7.09
CA LEU A 176 -10.85 26.02 -7.35
C LEU A 176 -11.34 26.49 -8.71
N LEU A 177 -11.26 25.65 -9.74
CA LEU A 177 -11.81 25.95 -11.06
C LEU A 177 -13.34 26.03 -11.03
N GLY A 178 -14.01 25.07 -10.40
CA GLY A 178 -15.48 25.03 -10.32
C GLY A 178 -16.06 26.25 -9.59
N VAL A 179 -15.53 26.55 -8.40
CA VAL A 179 -15.91 27.74 -7.64
C VAL A 179 -15.50 29.01 -8.38
N GLY A 180 -14.26 29.10 -8.87
CA GLY A 180 -13.77 30.28 -9.57
C GLY A 180 -14.60 30.64 -10.81
N LEU A 181 -14.96 29.65 -11.63
CA LEU A 181 -15.85 29.85 -12.77
C LEU A 181 -17.26 30.24 -12.34
N THR A 182 -17.79 29.65 -11.27
CA THR A 182 -19.09 30.05 -10.70
C THR A 182 -19.09 31.52 -10.29
N VAL A 183 -18.01 32.00 -9.68
CA VAL A 183 -17.88 33.41 -9.26
C VAL A 183 -17.78 34.36 -10.46
N ILE A 184 -17.08 33.97 -11.52
CA ILE A 184 -16.89 34.81 -12.71
C ILE A 184 -18.14 34.84 -13.59
N THR A 185 -18.81 33.70 -13.74
CA THR A 185 -19.96 33.54 -14.66
C THR A 185 -21.30 33.77 -14.00
N GLY A 186 -21.39 33.62 -12.68
CA GLY A 186 -22.65 33.57 -11.93
C GLY A 186 -23.39 32.23 -12.06
N ASP A 187 -22.85 31.24 -12.78
CA ASP A 187 -23.50 29.96 -13.02
C ASP A 187 -22.99 28.89 -12.03
N SER A 188 -23.86 28.44 -11.13
CA SER A 188 -23.54 27.42 -10.12
C SER A 188 -23.33 26.01 -10.68
N THR A 189 -23.61 25.80 -11.96
CA THR A 189 -23.33 24.55 -12.69
C THR A 189 -21.83 24.21 -12.67
N PHE A 190 -20.95 25.22 -12.69
CA PHE A 190 -19.50 24.99 -12.67
C PHE A 190 -19.00 24.40 -11.34
N ASP A 191 -19.56 24.85 -10.21
CA ASP A 191 -19.29 24.27 -8.89
C ASP A 191 -19.79 22.82 -8.82
N ALA A 192 -20.96 22.53 -9.40
CA ALA A 192 -21.47 21.17 -9.47
C ALA A 192 -20.56 20.26 -10.32
N ILE A 193 -20.10 20.71 -11.49
CA ILE A 193 -19.17 19.97 -12.35
C ILE A 193 -17.84 19.72 -11.61
N GLY A 194 -17.30 20.74 -10.92
CA GLY A 194 -16.10 20.59 -10.10
C GLY A 194 -16.27 19.49 -9.04
N THR A 195 -17.41 19.48 -8.36
CA THR A 195 -17.79 18.46 -7.36
C THR A 195 -17.85 17.06 -7.97
N LEU A 196 -18.47 16.90 -9.14
CA LEU A 196 -18.53 15.62 -9.86
C LEU A 196 -17.15 15.12 -10.30
N MET A 197 -16.27 16.03 -10.73
CA MET A 197 -14.90 15.70 -11.10
C MET A 197 -14.10 15.20 -9.89
N ILE A 198 -14.24 15.84 -8.73
CA ILE A 198 -13.62 15.39 -7.47
C ILE A 198 -14.14 14.01 -7.10
N GLY A 199 -15.46 13.80 -7.10
CA GLY A 199 -16.05 12.51 -6.77
C GLY A 199 -15.57 11.40 -7.69
N THR A 200 -15.53 11.65 -9.00
CA THR A 200 -15.01 10.69 -9.99
C THR A 200 -13.53 10.39 -9.76
N LEU A 201 -12.72 11.41 -9.46
CA LEU A 201 -11.31 11.25 -9.13
C LEU A 201 -11.11 10.33 -7.91
N LEU A 202 -11.86 10.55 -6.83
CA LEU A 202 -11.78 9.73 -5.63
C LEU A 202 -12.14 8.26 -5.91
N ILE A 203 -13.16 8.00 -6.73
CA ILE A 203 -13.51 6.63 -7.16
C ILE A 203 -12.38 5.99 -7.97
N VAL A 204 -11.78 6.73 -8.92
CA VAL A 204 -10.66 6.21 -9.72
C VAL A 204 -9.46 5.87 -8.82
N VAL A 205 -9.13 6.74 -7.87
CA VAL A 205 -8.06 6.53 -6.90
C VAL A 205 -8.36 5.32 -6.00
N ALA A 206 -9.60 5.18 -5.52
CA ALA A 206 -10.05 4.02 -4.75
C ALA A 206 -9.83 2.71 -5.51
N ILE A 207 -10.19 2.68 -6.80
CA ILE A 207 -10.02 1.50 -7.66
C ILE A 207 -8.54 1.18 -7.86
N ILE A 208 -7.72 2.18 -8.19
CA ILE A 208 -6.27 2.00 -8.41
C ILE A 208 -5.62 1.45 -7.13
N LEU A 209 -5.82 2.14 -6.00
CA LEU A 209 -5.26 1.72 -4.72
C LEU A 209 -5.78 0.35 -4.28
N GLY A 210 -7.08 0.08 -4.47
CA GLY A 210 -7.68 -1.21 -4.16
C GLY A 210 -7.07 -2.36 -4.96
N ILE A 211 -6.80 -2.17 -6.25
CA ILE A 211 -6.14 -3.18 -7.10
C ILE A 211 -4.71 -3.44 -6.64
N GLU A 212 -3.94 -2.38 -6.39
CA GLU A 212 -2.52 -2.49 -6.00
C GLU A 212 -2.36 -3.05 -4.57
N THR A 213 -3.26 -2.72 -3.64
CA THR A 213 -3.23 -3.28 -2.27
C THR A 213 -3.78 -4.70 -2.20
N LYS A 214 -4.69 -5.08 -3.10
CA LYS A 214 -5.23 -6.45 -3.18
C LYS A 214 -4.12 -7.48 -3.44
N SER A 215 -3.17 -7.20 -4.32
CA SER A 215 -2.12 -8.17 -4.65
C SER A 215 -1.24 -8.48 -3.43
N LEU A 216 -0.93 -7.47 -2.61
CA LEU A 216 -0.21 -7.64 -1.34
C LEU A 216 -0.97 -8.51 -0.33
N LEU A 217 -2.31 -8.41 -0.31
CA LEU A 217 -3.17 -9.26 0.53
C LEU A 217 -3.21 -10.72 0.09
N VAL A 218 -3.33 -10.96 -1.22
CA VAL A 218 -3.29 -12.31 -1.81
C VAL A 218 -1.93 -12.97 -1.50
N GLY A 219 -0.88 -12.15 -1.51
CA GLY A 219 0.47 -12.56 -1.17
C GLY A 219 1.37 -12.52 -2.40
N GLU A 220 2.35 -11.63 -2.36
CA GLU A 220 3.32 -11.47 -3.43
C GLU A 220 4.64 -12.14 -3.08
N GLY A 221 5.33 -12.65 -4.11
CA GLY A 221 6.70 -13.12 -3.97
C GLY A 221 7.71 -11.99 -3.85
N ALA A 222 8.95 -12.38 -3.54
CA ALA A 222 10.11 -11.50 -3.60
C ALA A 222 10.26 -10.88 -4.99
N ASN A 223 10.77 -9.65 -5.04
CA ASN A 223 11.13 -9.04 -6.32
C ASN A 223 12.31 -9.80 -6.98
N GLU A 224 12.49 -9.62 -8.30
CA GLU A 224 13.54 -10.33 -9.05
C GLU A 224 14.96 -10.11 -8.49
N ALA A 225 15.24 -8.91 -7.96
CA ALA A 225 16.54 -8.59 -7.37
C ALA A 225 16.79 -9.37 -6.08
N ASP A 226 15.80 -9.50 -5.21
CA ASP A 226 15.89 -10.27 -3.98
C ASP A 226 15.91 -11.77 -4.28
N VAL A 227 15.13 -12.25 -5.26
CA VAL A 227 15.20 -13.64 -5.76
C VAL A 227 16.62 -13.96 -6.25
N ALA A 228 17.24 -13.06 -7.02
CA ALA A 228 18.61 -13.24 -7.51
C ALA A 228 19.62 -13.31 -6.36
N LYS A 229 19.54 -12.39 -5.38
CA LYS A 229 20.39 -12.40 -4.19
C LYS A 229 20.23 -13.66 -3.36
N ILE A 230 19.00 -14.15 -3.18
CA ILE A 230 18.75 -15.39 -2.43
C ILE A 230 19.36 -16.58 -3.18
N ARG A 231 19.19 -16.67 -4.50
CA ARG A 231 19.79 -17.72 -5.32
C ARG A 231 21.32 -17.70 -5.25
N GLU A 232 21.91 -16.52 -5.37
CA GLU A 232 23.36 -16.33 -5.24
C GLU A 232 23.84 -16.73 -3.84
N ALA A 233 23.15 -16.31 -2.78
CA ALA A 233 23.49 -16.65 -1.40
C ALA A 233 23.47 -18.16 -1.14
N ILE A 234 22.48 -18.88 -1.71
CA ILE A 234 22.38 -20.34 -1.64
C ILE A 234 23.57 -20.99 -2.37
N LEU A 235 23.84 -20.58 -3.60
CA LEU A 235 24.83 -21.21 -4.49
C LEU A 235 26.27 -20.72 -4.29
N ALA A 236 26.51 -19.74 -3.41
CA ALA A 236 27.83 -19.17 -3.17
C ALA A 236 28.84 -20.13 -2.49
N GLY A 237 28.38 -21.28 -1.99
CA GLY A 237 29.21 -22.24 -1.26
C GLY A 237 28.92 -23.68 -1.70
N PRO A 238 29.77 -24.65 -1.28
CA PRO A 238 29.69 -26.04 -1.72
C PRO A 238 28.53 -26.84 -1.08
N GLU A 239 27.80 -26.26 -0.15
CA GLU A 239 26.81 -26.93 0.71
C GLU A 239 25.58 -27.44 -0.03
N ALA A 240 25.18 -26.79 -1.13
CA ALA A 240 24.07 -27.24 -1.96
C ALA A 240 24.54 -27.35 -3.40
N GLU A 241 24.32 -28.50 -4.02
CA GLU A 241 24.66 -28.72 -5.43
C GLU A 241 23.83 -27.81 -6.33
N ARG A 242 22.53 -27.66 -6.00
CA ARG A 242 21.59 -26.87 -6.77
C ARG A 242 20.32 -26.52 -6.02
N ILE A 243 19.58 -25.57 -6.58
CA ILE A 243 18.20 -25.25 -6.18
C ILE A 243 17.26 -26.05 -7.07
N ILE A 244 16.46 -26.96 -6.48
CA ILE A 244 15.44 -27.74 -7.19
C ILE A 244 14.23 -26.85 -7.47
N HIS A 245 13.70 -26.21 -6.43
CA HIS A 245 12.71 -25.15 -6.58
C HIS A 245 12.77 -24.18 -5.40
N MET A 246 12.28 -22.96 -5.60
CA MET A 246 12.22 -21.94 -4.56
C MET A 246 10.93 -21.14 -4.73
N LYS A 247 10.20 -20.99 -3.64
CA LYS A 247 9.01 -20.14 -3.53
C LYS A 247 9.26 -19.11 -2.44
N THR A 248 8.77 -17.90 -2.67
CA THR A 248 8.91 -16.79 -1.73
C THR A 248 7.56 -16.12 -1.55
N LEU A 249 7.31 -15.57 -0.36
CA LEU A 249 6.05 -14.94 -0.03
C LEU A 249 6.25 -13.86 1.03
N TYR A 250 5.77 -12.64 0.80
CA TYR A 250 5.71 -11.64 1.86
C TYR A 250 4.61 -11.98 2.86
N LEU A 251 5.00 -12.03 4.14
CA LEU A 251 4.12 -12.18 5.30
C LEU A 251 3.81 -10.81 5.93
N GLY A 252 4.54 -9.78 5.51
CA GLY A 252 4.31 -8.37 5.79
C GLY A 252 5.37 -7.53 5.07
N PRO A 253 5.32 -6.19 5.15
CA PRO A 253 6.25 -5.32 4.43
C PRO A 253 7.73 -5.60 4.72
N ASP A 254 8.01 -6.02 5.95
CA ASP A 254 9.36 -6.22 6.49
C ASP A 254 9.73 -7.70 6.66
N GLU A 255 8.86 -8.62 6.21
CA GLU A 255 8.98 -10.05 6.49
C GLU A 255 8.66 -10.91 5.26
N LEU A 256 9.70 -11.58 4.79
CA LEU A 256 9.71 -12.48 3.64
C LEU A 256 9.91 -13.92 4.11
N LEU A 257 9.03 -14.79 3.63
CA LEU A 257 9.17 -16.23 3.70
C LEU A 257 9.93 -16.73 2.48
N VAL A 258 10.92 -17.59 2.71
CA VAL A 258 11.68 -18.31 1.68
C VAL A 258 11.51 -19.80 1.93
N ALA A 259 10.82 -20.49 1.03
CA ALA A 259 10.72 -21.95 1.02
C ALA A 259 11.53 -22.47 -0.16
N ALA A 260 12.64 -23.16 0.12
CA ALA A 260 13.55 -23.66 -0.89
C ALA A 260 13.73 -25.17 -0.74
N LYS A 261 13.66 -25.87 -1.86
CA LYS A 261 14.04 -27.28 -1.96
C LYS A 261 15.40 -27.36 -2.63
N LEU A 262 16.38 -27.90 -1.91
CA LEU A 262 17.79 -27.89 -2.30
C LEU A 262 18.31 -29.31 -2.51
N GLY A 263 19.15 -29.47 -3.53
CA GLY A 263 19.85 -30.71 -3.83
C GLY A 263 21.14 -30.85 -3.02
N PHE A 264 21.28 -31.95 -2.30
CA PHE A 264 22.46 -32.33 -1.53
C PHE A 264 23.05 -33.65 -2.06
N HIS A 265 24.32 -33.93 -1.75
CA HIS A 265 24.96 -35.18 -2.16
C HIS A 265 24.35 -36.35 -1.39
N GLY A 266 23.99 -37.43 -2.11
CA GLY A 266 23.33 -38.59 -1.49
C GLY A 266 24.16 -39.39 -0.48
N GLY A 267 25.46 -39.09 -0.35
CA GLY A 267 26.36 -39.70 0.64
C GLY A 267 26.49 -38.91 1.95
N GLU A 268 25.92 -37.71 2.04
CA GLU A 268 25.99 -36.88 3.24
C GLU A 268 25.09 -37.43 4.36
N SER A 269 25.60 -37.39 5.59
CA SER A 269 24.81 -37.69 6.78
C SER A 269 23.81 -36.55 7.07
N LEU A 270 22.72 -36.88 7.77
CA LEU A 270 21.72 -35.89 8.17
C LEU A 270 22.33 -34.73 9.00
N ALA A 271 23.38 -35.02 9.79
CA ALA A 271 24.08 -34.00 10.57
C ALA A 271 24.82 -33.00 9.66
N GLU A 272 25.49 -33.48 8.62
CA GLU A 272 26.19 -32.64 7.63
C GLU A 272 25.19 -31.77 6.86
N VAL A 273 24.09 -32.36 6.39
CA VAL A 273 23.00 -31.63 5.72
C VAL A 273 22.40 -30.56 6.65
N SER A 274 22.20 -30.86 7.93
CA SER A 274 21.69 -29.87 8.89
C SER A 274 22.67 -28.70 9.09
N THR A 275 23.97 -28.97 9.21
CA THR A 275 24.99 -27.92 9.26
C THR A 275 25.01 -27.09 7.99
N ALA A 276 24.93 -27.74 6.82
CA ALA A 276 24.87 -27.09 5.52
C ALA A 276 23.67 -26.13 5.40
N ILE A 277 22.47 -26.58 5.80
CA ILE A 277 21.25 -25.75 5.85
C ILE A 277 21.46 -24.52 6.73
N ASN A 278 22.01 -24.67 7.94
CA ASN A 278 22.25 -23.55 8.85
C ASN A 278 23.17 -22.47 8.23
N VAL A 279 24.20 -22.90 7.51
CA VAL A 279 25.13 -21.97 6.83
C VAL A 279 24.44 -21.24 5.67
N ILE A 280 23.63 -21.96 4.89
CA ILE A 280 22.84 -21.38 3.80
C ILE A 280 21.83 -20.35 4.35
N GLU A 281 21.09 -20.70 5.41
CA GLU A 281 20.14 -19.78 6.05
C GLU A 281 20.81 -18.48 6.52
N GLN A 282 21.97 -18.58 7.17
CA GLN A 282 22.73 -17.40 7.60
C GLN A 282 23.15 -16.51 6.42
N ARG A 283 23.57 -17.12 5.30
CA ARG A 283 23.92 -16.37 4.08
C ARG A 283 22.70 -15.67 3.48
N ILE A 284 21.56 -16.36 3.39
CA ILE A 284 20.29 -15.77 2.91
C ILE A 284 19.92 -14.57 3.78
N ARG A 285 19.95 -14.70 5.11
CA ARG A 285 19.61 -13.60 6.05
C ARG A 285 20.54 -12.39 5.91
N ARG A 286 21.82 -12.62 5.62
CA ARG A 286 22.79 -11.53 5.39
C ARG A 286 22.55 -10.84 4.05
N ALA A 287 22.23 -11.60 2.99
CA ALA A 287 21.99 -11.05 1.66
C ALA A 287 20.65 -10.31 1.55
N VAL A 288 19.61 -10.83 2.21
CA VAL A 288 18.25 -10.29 2.22
C VAL A 288 17.73 -10.28 3.67
N PRO A 289 17.93 -9.17 4.41
CA PRO A 289 17.54 -9.08 5.82
C PRO A 289 16.04 -9.27 6.11
N SER A 290 15.18 -9.05 5.12
CA SER A 290 13.74 -9.33 5.23
C SER A 290 13.40 -10.82 5.21
N ALA A 291 14.30 -11.71 4.77
CA ALA A 291 14.11 -13.17 4.78
C ALA A 291 14.16 -13.72 6.22
N ARG A 292 13.08 -13.51 6.97
CA ARG A 292 13.00 -13.86 8.39
C ARG A 292 12.52 -15.29 8.61
N VAL A 293 11.63 -15.78 7.76
CA VAL A 293 11.12 -17.16 7.80
C VAL A 293 11.76 -17.93 6.66
N ILE A 294 12.57 -18.94 6.97
CA ILE A 294 13.26 -19.74 5.96
C ILE A 294 12.94 -21.20 6.24
N TYR A 295 12.47 -21.90 5.22
CA TYR A 295 12.30 -23.35 5.22
C TYR A 295 13.15 -23.92 4.10
N VAL A 296 14.10 -24.79 4.47
CA VAL A 296 14.92 -25.53 3.52
C VAL A 296 14.54 -27.00 3.60
N GLU A 297 14.02 -27.53 2.49
CA GLU A 297 13.74 -28.95 2.31
C GLU A 297 14.95 -29.59 1.61
N PRO A 298 15.71 -30.47 2.28
CA PRO A 298 16.77 -31.22 1.64
C PRO A 298 16.23 -32.35 0.77
N ASP A 299 16.81 -32.55 -0.40
CA ASP A 299 16.52 -33.67 -1.27
C ASP A 299 17.77 -34.06 -2.08
N ILE A 300 17.72 -35.23 -2.71
CA ILE A 300 18.70 -35.66 -3.70
C ILE A 300 18.13 -35.33 -5.07
N TYR A 301 18.87 -34.60 -5.89
CA TYR A 301 18.37 -34.24 -7.21
C TYR A 301 18.27 -35.48 -8.10
N VAL A 302 17.05 -35.78 -8.56
CA VAL A 302 16.77 -36.76 -9.61
C VAL A 302 16.43 -35.99 -10.87
N ASP A 303 17.18 -36.20 -11.96
CA ASP A 303 16.85 -35.57 -13.25
C ASP A 303 15.52 -36.14 -13.76
N PRO A 304 14.47 -35.33 -13.91
CA PRO A 304 13.18 -35.81 -14.38
C PRO A 304 13.22 -36.31 -15.84
N ASN A 305 14.29 -36.00 -16.59
CA ASN A 305 14.50 -36.50 -17.94
C ASN A 305 15.24 -37.84 -17.98
N LEU A 306 15.78 -38.32 -16.84
CA LEU A 306 16.52 -39.58 -16.78
C LEU A 306 15.63 -40.82 -16.63
N THR A 307 14.35 -40.68 -16.25
CA THR A 307 13.46 -41.84 -16.04
C THR A 307 11.97 -41.48 -16.17
N ALA A 308 11.23 -42.20 -17.02
CA ALA A 308 9.80 -42.36 -16.84
C ALA A 308 9.57 -42.87 -15.40
N PRO A 309 8.70 -42.22 -14.59
CA PRO A 309 8.57 -42.60 -13.20
C PRO A 309 8.06 -44.05 -13.09
N PRO A 310 8.59 -44.87 -12.17
CA PRO A 310 8.00 -46.16 -11.85
C PRO A 310 6.51 -45.99 -11.51
N THR A 311 5.66 -46.90 -12.00
CA THR A 311 4.18 -46.86 -11.85
C THR A 311 3.71 -46.68 -10.40
N ASP A 312 4.52 -47.13 -9.46
CA ASP A 312 4.37 -47.02 -8.01
C ASP A 312 4.47 -45.59 -7.45
N ALA A 313 4.97 -44.62 -8.22
CA ALA A 313 4.92 -43.19 -7.87
C ALA A 313 3.56 -42.53 -8.18
N ILE A 314 2.67 -43.19 -8.95
CA ILE A 314 1.38 -42.63 -9.41
C ILE A 314 0.19 -43.28 -8.68
N VAL A 315 0.36 -44.49 -8.12
CA VAL A 315 -0.72 -45.22 -7.46
C VAL A 315 -0.67 -45.00 -5.94
N ILE A 316 -1.60 -44.20 -5.43
CA ILE A 316 -1.96 -44.21 -4.00
C ILE A 316 -2.38 -45.64 -3.66
N LYS A 317 -1.53 -46.40 -2.97
CA LYS A 317 -1.96 -47.67 -2.39
C LYS A 317 -3.05 -47.37 -1.37
N GLY A 318 -4.28 -47.75 -1.69
CA GLY A 318 -5.38 -47.79 -0.73
C GLY A 318 -4.99 -48.69 0.43
N LEU A 319 -5.27 -48.23 1.65
CA LEU A 319 -5.07 -48.99 2.87
C LEU A 319 -5.94 -50.26 2.81
N GLU A 320 -5.29 -51.43 2.82
CA GLU A 320 -5.87 -52.64 3.42
C GLU A 320 -5.49 -52.68 4.90
#